data_AF-A0A9E1AHY8-F1
#
_entry.id   AF-A0A9E1AHY8-F1
#
_cell.length_a   1.000
_cell.length_b   1.000
_cell.length_c   1.000
_cell.angle_alpha   90.00
_cell.angle_beta   90.00
_cell.angle_gamma   90.00
#
_symmetry.space_group_name_H-M   'P 1'
#
loop_
_entity.id
_entity.type
_entity.pdbx_description
1 polymer ?
#
loop_
_entity_poly.entity_id
_entity_poly.type
_entity_poly.pdbx_seq_one_letter_code
_entity_poly.pdbx_strand_id
1 'polypeptide(L)'
;MESKANVRRGAKDLQLFERKRIEQMQSAGHSAEEIAVEIGVCYVTIYRELKRGDTGEMDVLGRRVYDAELAQRKAALARRNKGSKNPENDGRCRRRGKNEGGEARQDSGQQV
;
A
#
# COMPACT_ATOMS: atom_id res chain seq x y z
N MET A 1 17.38 22.53 -2.30
CA MET A 1 16.14 21.72 -2.16
C MET A 1 15.74 21.19 -3.54
N GLU A 2 16.70 20.76 -4.37
CA GLU A 2 16.49 19.92 -5.55
C GLU A 2 16.08 18.51 -5.10
N SER A 3 15.16 17.76 -5.72
CA SER A 3 14.79 17.70 -7.14
C SER A 3 13.41 17.02 -7.28
N LYS A 4 12.35 17.78 -7.60
CA LYS A 4 11.00 17.22 -7.93
C LYS A 4 10.81 16.94 -9.42
N ALA A 5 11.90 16.70 -10.16
CA ALA A 5 11.90 16.79 -11.62
C ALA A 5 11.49 15.51 -12.37
N ASN A 6 11.48 14.32 -11.73
CA ASN A 6 11.36 13.05 -12.45
C ASN A 6 10.11 12.21 -12.14
N VAL A 7 9.02 12.83 -11.67
CA VAL A 7 7.76 12.08 -11.49
C VAL A 7 7.18 11.72 -12.86
N ARG A 8 7.23 10.43 -13.20
CA ARG A 8 6.67 9.85 -14.42
C ARG A 8 5.21 10.27 -14.57
N ARG A 9 4.90 11.14 -15.55
CA ARG A 9 3.52 11.57 -15.83
C ARG A 9 2.78 10.43 -16.55
N GLY A 10 1.66 10.00 -15.98
CA GLY A 10 0.79 8.95 -16.53
C GLY A 10 0.80 7.65 -15.72
N ALA A 11 -0.32 6.91 -15.75
CA ALA A 11 -0.50 5.66 -15.03
C ALA A 11 0.29 4.51 -15.68
N LYS A 12 1.59 4.45 -15.43
CA LYS A 12 2.43 3.30 -15.78
C LYS A 12 2.60 2.43 -14.54
N ASP A 13 2.30 1.14 -14.68
CA ASP A 13 2.50 0.16 -13.61
C ASP A 13 3.99 0.02 -13.29
N LEU A 14 4.30 -0.15 -12.00
CA LEU A 14 5.65 -0.50 -11.56
C LEU A 14 6.06 -1.84 -12.18
N GLN A 15 7.23 -1.86 -12.81
CA GLN A 15 7.87 -3.07 -13.32
C GLN A 15 8.54 -3.84 -12.19
N LEU A 16 8.87 -5.12 -12.45
CA LEU A 16 9.50 -5.98 -11.44
C LEU A 16 10.85 -5.44 -10.97
N PHE A 17 11.64 -4.82 -11.85
CA PHE A 17 12.92 -4.23 -11.46
C PHE A 17 12.73 -3.04 -10.50
N GLU A 18 11.72 -2.19 -10.74
CA GLU A 18 11.37 -1.07 -9.84
C GLU A 18 10.91 -1.60 -8.48
N ARG A 19 10.13 -2.69 -8.46
CA ARG A 19 9.73 -3.37 -7.22
C ARG A 19 10.91 -3.92 -6.43
N LYS A 20 11.86 -4.59 -7.09
CA LYS A 20 13.09 -5.07 -6.43
C LYS A 20 13.95 -3.93 -5.91
N ARG A 21 13.96 -2.78 -6.59
CA ARG A 21 14.66 -1.59 -6.11
C ARG A 21 14.01 -1.02 -4.85
N ILE A 22 12.66 -0.97 -4.80
CA ILE A 22 11.91 -0.57 -3.60
C ILE A 22 12.25 -1.47 -2.42
N GLU A 23 12.28 -2.78 -2.62
CA GLU A 23 12.64 -3.78 -1.61
C GLU A 23 14.04 -3.54 -1.03
N GLN A 24 15.05 -3.42 -1.90
CA GLN A 24 16.42 -3.13 -1.48
C GLN A 24 16.52 -1.84 -0.66
N MET A 25 15.86 -0.77 -1.13
CA MET A 25 15.92 0.51 -0.43
C MET A 25 15.19 0.47 0.92
N GLN A 26 14.09 -0.26 1.01
CA GLN A 26 13.35 -0.40 2.27
C GLN A 26 14.13 -1.23 3.28
N SER A 27 14.81 -2.30 2.85
CA SER A 27 15.71 -3.08 3.70
C SER A 27 16.92 -2.27 4.15
N ALA A 28 17.49 -1.43 3.27
CA ALA A 28 18.53 -0.46 3.62
C ALA A 28 18.02 0.65 4.57
N GLY A 29 16.71 0.77 4.67
CA GLY A 29 16.03 1.62 5.64
C GLY A 29 15.68 3.01 5.18
N HIS A 30 15.67 3.24 3.87
CA HIS A 30 15.18 4.47 3.28
C HIS A 30 13.67 4.67 3.53
N SER A 31 13.29 5.94 3.61
CA SER A 31 11.91 6.38 3.71
C SER A 31 11.17 6.22 2.37
N ALA A 32 9.84 6.15 2.43
CA ALA A 32 9.00 6.09 1.23
C ALA A 32 9.18 7.31 0.30
N GLU A 33 9.58 8.47 0.86
CA GLU A 33 9.82 9.70 0.10
C GLU A 33 11.10 9.60 -0.73
N GLU A 34 12.20 9.13 -0.12
CA GLU A 34 13.47 8.91 -0.81
C GLU A 34 13.32 7.84 -1.91
N ILE A 35 12.59 6.77 -1.61
CA ILE A 35 12.27 5.72 -2.59
C ILE A 35 11.48 6.31 -3.77
N ALA A 36 10.52 7.21 -3.50
CA ALA A 36 9.72 7.81 -4.56
C ALA A 36 10.56 8.70 -5.49
N VAL A 37 11.51 9.45 -4.93
CA VAL A 37 12.45 10.28 -5.69
C VAL A 37 13.36 9.41 -6.56
N GLU A 38 13.94 8.35 -5.99
CA GLU A 38 14.82 7.42 -6.72
C GLU A 38 14.10 6.75 -7.90
N ILE A 39 12.89 6.23 -7.66
CA ILE A 39 12.11 5.53 -8.69
C ILE A 39 11.48 6.51 -9.70
N GLY A 40 11.34 7.79 -9.35
CA GLY A 40 10.67 8.78 -10.18
C GLY A 40 9.15 8.61 -10.22
N VAL A 41 8.54 8.25 -9.09
CA VAL A 41 7.07 8.11 -8.95
C VAL A 41 6.56 8.99 -7.80
N CYS A 42 5.25 9.16 -7.68
CA CYS A 42 4.71 9.90 -6.55
C CYS A 42 4.74 9.07 -5.25
N TYR A 43 4.88 9.76 -4.12
CA TYR A 43 4.90 9.14 -2.78
C TYR A 43 3.69 8.21 -2.54
N VAL A 44 2.49 8.60 -3.01
CA VAL A 44 1.25 7.79 -2.88
C VAL A 44 1.39 6.44 -3.59
N THR A 45 2.07 6.41 -4.74
CA THR A 45 2.30 5.17 -5.50
C THR A 45 3.19 4.22 -4.71
N ILE A 46 4.28 4.73 -4.11
CA ILE A 46 5.14 3.92 -3.24
C ILE A 46 4.34 3.38 -2.05
N TYR A 47 3.60 4.21 -1.32
CA TYR A 47 2.78 3.73 -0.20
C TYR A 47 1.79 2.62 -0.58
N ARG A 48 1.11 2.76 -1.72
CA ARG A 48 0.18 1.73 -2.22
C ARG A 48 0.91 0.46 -2.61
N GLU A 49 2.10 0.58 -3.19
CA GLU A 49 2.93 -0.56 -3.56
C GLU A 49 3.44 -1.28 -2.32
N LEU A 50 3.96 -0.56 -1.33
CA LEU A 50 4.39 -1.12 -0.05
C LEU A 50 3.26 -1.91 0.62
N LYS A 51 2.06 -1.33 0.66
CA LYS A 51 0.86 -2.02 1.17
C LYS A 51 0.49 -3.26 0.35
N ARG A 52 0.77 -3.27 -0.95
CA ARG A 52 0.49 -4.41 -1.83
C ARG A 52 1.48 -5.54 -1.55
N GLY A 53 2.76 -5.25 -1.41
CA GLY A 53 3.83 -6.23 -1.11
C GLY A 53 3.98 -6.59 0.37
N ASP A 54 3.17 -6.02 1.24
CA ASP A 54 3.16 -6.32 2.68
C ASP A 54 2.92 -7.81 2.93
N THR A 55 3.88 -8.43 3.63
CA THR A 55 3.84 -9.84 4.05
C THR A 55 3.06 -10.01 5.36
N GLY A 56 2.84 -8.93 6.12
CA GLY A 56 2.26 -8.97 7.47
C GLY A 56 3.29 -9.19 8.58
N GLU A 57 4.55 -9.43 8.22
CA GLU A 57 5.65 -9.54 9.18
C GLU A 57 6.28 -8.18 9.46
N MET A 58 6.90 -8.08 10.64
CA MET A 58 7.58 -6.87 11.09
C MET A 58 9.08 -7.13 11.16
N ASP A 59 9.86 -6.25 10.54
CA ASP A 59 11.32 -6.22 10.61
C ASP A 59 11.78 -5.82 12.02
N VAL A 60 13.06 -6.04 12.32
CA VAL A 60 13.70 -5.70 13.60
C VAL A 60 13.58 -4.23 13.96
N LEU A 61 13.39 -3.37 12.95
CA LEU A 61 13.16 -1.93 13.09
C LEU A 61 11.67 -1.55 13.25
N GLY A 62 10.78 -2.53 13.44
CA GLY A 62 9.34 -2.31 13.58
C GLY A 62 8.67 -1.84 12.28
N ARG A 63 9.25 -2.16 11.12
CA ARG A 63 8.70 -1.82 9.80
C ARG A 63 8.07 -3.05 9.17
N ARG A 64 7.00 -2.86 8.41
CA ARG A 64 6.40 -3.96 7.64
C ARG A 64 7.38 -4.46 6.59
N VAL A 65 7.59 -5.77 6.54
CA VAL A 65 8.42 -6.41 5.53
C VAL A 65 7.71 -6.34 4.19
N TYR A 66 8.44 -5.95 3.16
CA TYR A 66 7.95 -5.83 1.79
C TYR A 66 8.62 -6.89 0.91
N ASP A 67 7.80 -7.64 0.18
CA ASP A 67 8.25 -8.61 -0.83
C ASP A 67 7.84 -8.11 -2.24
N ALA A 68 8.84 -7.89 -3.08
CA ALA A 68 8.67 -7.43 -4.46
C ALA A 68 7.89 -8.42 -5.33
N GLU A 69 8.10 -9.73 -5.16
CA GLU A 69 7.41 -10.76 -5.93
C GLU A 69 5.96 -10.90 -5.50
N LEU A 70 5.69 -10.83 -4.19
CA LEU A 70 4.32 -10.81 -3.68
C LEU A 70 3.55 -9.62 -4.25
N ALA A 71 4.18 -8.44 -4.29
CA ALA A 71 3.58 -7.25 -4.86
C ALA A 71 3.26 -7.41 -6.37
N GLN A 72 4.20 -8.00 -7.13
CA GLN A 72 4.01 -8.33 -8.55
C GLN A 72 2.84 -9.31 -8.76
N ARG A 73 2.77 -10.40 -7.99
CA ARG A 73 1.70 -11.40 -8.06
C ARG A 73 0.34 -10.76 -7.78
N LYS A 74 0.23 -9.98 -6.71
CA LYS A 74 -1.00 -9.24 -6.35
C LYS A 74 -1.39 -8.20 -7.40
N ALA A 75 -0.43 -7.51 -8.01
CA ALA A 75 -0.70 -6.55 -9.09
C ALA A 75 -1.23 -7.25 -10.35
N ALA A 76 -0.66 -8.39 -10.72
CA ALA A 76 -1.14 -9.20 -11.84
C ALA A 76 -2.55 -9.75 -11.59
N LEU A 77 -2.81 -10.24 -10.38
CA LEU A 77 -4.14 -10.70 -9.96
C LEU A 77 -5.18 -9.57 -10.03
N ALA A 78 -4.85 -8.39 -9.48
CA ALA A 78 -5.72 -7.21 -9.55
C ALA A 78 -6.04 -6.81 -11.00
N ARG A 79 -5.08 -6.91 -11.92
CA ARG A 79 -5.32 -6.65 -13.35
C ARG A 79 -6.25 -7.68 -13.98
N ARG A 80 -6.05 -8.98 -13.67
CA ARG A 80 -6.92 -10.06 -14.16
C ARG A 80 -8.35 -9.94 -13.65
N ASN A 81 -8.51 -9.48 -12.42
CA ASN A 81 -9.81 -9.31 -11.77
C ASN A 81 -10.45 -7.94 -12.03
N LYS A 82 -9.79 -7.07 -12.81
CA LYS A 82 -10.32 -5.74 -13.11
C LYS A 82 -11.68 -5.88 -13.80
N GLY A 83 -12.72 -5.40 -13.14
CA GLY A 83 -14.11 -5.48 -13.64
C GLY A 83 -14.90 -6.68 -13.11
N SER A 84 -14.27 -7.63 -12.40
CA SER A 84 -15.01 -8.67 -11.68
C SER A 84 -15.57 -8.09 -10.37
N LYS A 85 -16.83 -8.41 -10.05
CA LYS A 85 -17.51 -7.93 -8.84
C LYS A 85 -17.17 -8.74 -7.59
N ASN A 86 -16.23 -9.70 -7.67
CA ASN A 86 -15.87 -10.53 -6.53
C ASN A 86 -15.01 -9.72 -5.54
N PRO A 87 -15.54 -9.38 -4.36
CA PRO A 87 -14.89 -8.45 -3.47
C PRO A 87 -13.71 -9.09 -2.71
N GLU A 88 -13.52 -10.41 -2.78
CA GLU A 88 -12.32 -11.11 -2.26
C GLU A 88 -11.13 -10.98 -3.21
N ASN A 89 -11.38 -10.80 -4.51
CA ASN A 89 -10.36 -10.86 -5.55
C ASN A 89 -10.07 -9.49 -6.20
N ASP A 90 -10.76 -8.42 -5.76
CA ASP A 90 -10.72 -7.10 -6.38
C ASP A 90 -9.31 -6.46 -6.41
N GLY A 91 -8.37 -6.92 -5.56
CA GLY A 91 -6.98 -6.44 -5.53
C GLY A 91 -6.81 -4.95 -5.16
N ARG A 92 -7.90 -4.17 -5.22
CA ARG A 92 -8.09 -2.86 -4.63
C ARG A 92 -8.35 -3.10 -3.15
N CYS A 93 -7.34 -2.79 -2.33
CA CYS A 93 -7.47 -2.82 -0.88
C CYS A 93 -8.74 -2.03 -0.49
N ARG A 94 -9.76 -2.73 0.05
CA ARG A 94 -11.06 -2.14 0.32
C ARG A 94 -10.88 -0.93 1.23
N ARG A 95 -11.31 0.25 0.77
CA ARG A 95 -11.57 1.40 1.63
C ARG A 95 -12.89 1.15 2.37
N ARG A 96 -12.92 0.19 3.29
CA ARG A 96 -13.98 0.07 4.29
C ARG A 96 -13.33 -0.43 5.57
N GLY A 97 -12.98 0.52 6.44
CA GLY A 97 -12.91 0.22 7.86
C GLY A 97 -14.30 -0.31 8.24
N LYS A 98 -14.36 -1.55 8.71
CA LYS A 98 -15.48 -1.95 9.53
C LYS A 98 -15.23 -1.26 10.88
N ASN A 99 -15.97 -0.21 11.19
CA ASN A 99 -16.10 0.22 12.58
C ASN A 99 -16.95 -0.85 13.28
N GLU A 100 -16.31 -1.91 13.74
CA GLU A 100 -16.88 -2.82 14.72
C GLU A 100 -16.49 -2.27 16.09
N GLY A 101 -17.30 -1.34 16.63
CA GLY A 101 -17.05 -0.75 17.95
C GLY A 101 -17.93 0.46 18.24
N GLY A 102 -19.00 0.24 19.01
CA GLY A 102 -19.85 1.29 19.57
C GLY A 102 -20.98 0.64 20.37
N GLU A 103 -20.70 0.25 21.61
CA GLU A 103 -21.67 -0.26 22.58
C GLU A 103 -22.91 0.64 22.66
N ALA A 104 -24.08 0.01 22.66
CA ALA A 104 -25.35 0.66 22.93
C ALA A 104 -25.33 1.24 24.35
N ARG A 105 -25.12 2.56 24.47
CA ARG A 105 -25.42 3.29 25.70
C ARG A 105 -26.94 3.25 25.90
N GLN A 106 -27.39 2.47 26.87
CA GLN A 106 -28.75 2.53 27.37
C GLN A 106 -28.91 3.88 28.05
N ASP A 107 -29.61 4.78 27.38
CA ASP A 107 -30.04 6.05 27.96
C ASP A 107 -31.13 5.75 28.99
N SER A 108 -30.72 5.50 30.24
CA SER A 108 -31.66 5.45 31.36
C SER A 108 -32.14 6.88 31.60
N GLY A 109 -33.20 7.24 30.87
CA GLY A 109 -33.93 8.49 31.06
C GLY A 109 -34.32 8.67 32.52
N GLN A 110 -33.82 9.75 33.14
CA GLN A 110 -34.40 10.28 34.36
C GLN A 110 -35.78 10.85 34.01
N GLN A 111 -36.84 10.23 34.54
CA GLN A 111 -38.15 10.85 34.58
C GLN A 111 -38.13 11.99 35.61
N VAL A 112 -38.80 13.07 35.19
CA VAL A 112 -39.13 14.29 35.91
C VAL A 112 -39.98 14.06 37.15
#